data_AF-A0A3D1UUA3-F1
#
_entry.id   AF-A0A3D1UUA3-F1
#
_cell.length_a   1.000
_cell.length_b   1.000
_cell.length_c   1.000
_cell.angle_alpha   90.00
_cell.angle_beta   90.00
_cell.angle_gamma   90.00
#
_symmetry.space_group_name_H-M   'P 1'
#
loop_
_entity.id
_entity.type
_entity.pdbx_description
1 polymer ?
#
loop_
_entity_poly.entity_id
_entity_poly.type
_entity_poly.pdbx_seq_one_letter_code
_entity_poly.pdbx_strand_id
1 'polypeptide(L)'
;MKIECPNCNAAFEVEAKYVGGHTTCSACGNDFEIKNPNLTECPDCFASISRRALFCPHCGAGLKMSSFASAPSAVPAVESNEPEETLQTCHPAALNYLADIIVGIILIPVFLIGVFILVSVWIKICRTSYTITNRRIIITSGWLSKEQHEIWIKDMRGASMSQGMLQRLFGLGNVAIGTAATGGTEIMMIGVAGPQEIVDLVNSLR
;
A
#
# COMPACT_ATOMS: atom_id res chain seq x y z
N MET A 1 28.20 27.67 18.05
CA MET A 1 27.64 27.33 16.72
C MET A 1 28.77 27.26 15.71
N LYS A 2 28.72 26.31 14.78
CA LYS A 2 29.73 26.19 13.72
C LYS A 2 29.41 27.19 12.61
N ILE A 3 30.36 28.07 12.32
CA ILE A 3 30.31 29.00 11.20
C ILE A 3 31.50 28.74 10.28
N GLU A 4 31.32 28.95 8.99
CA GLU A 4 32.38 28.78 7.99
C GLU A 4 32.85 30.18 7.55
N CYS A 5 34.16 30.38 7.50
CA CYS A 5 34.72 31.63 7.01
C CYS A 5 34.47 31.75 5.49
N PRO A 6 33.87 32.86 4.99
CA PRO A 6 33.56 33.01 3.57
C PRO A 6 34.79 33.07 2.66
N ASN A 7 35.99 33.32 3.21
CA ASN A 7 37.22 33.46 2.43
C ASN A 7 38.06 32.17 2.38
N CYS A 8 38.11 31.38 3.46
CA CYS A 8 38.98 30.20 3.55
C CYS A 8 38.23 28.91 3.90
N ASN A 9 36.92 28.98 4.08
CA ASN A 9 36.03 27.86 4.43
C ASN A 9 36.41 27.10 5.72
N ALA A 10 37.29 27.66 6.56
CA ALA A 10 37.60 27.09 7.87
C ALA A 10 36.39 27.20 8.80
N ALA A 11 36.09 26.11 9.51
CA ALA A 11 34.99 26.04 10.46
C ALA A 11 35.42 26.51 11.85
N PHE A 12 34.68 27.44 12.44
CA PHE A 12 34.93 27.99 13.78
C PHE A 12 33.72 27.82 14.68
N GLU A 13 33.96 27.57 15.97
CA GLU A 13 32.93 27.56 16.98
C GLU A 13 32.87 28.93 17.66
N VAL A 14 31.77 29.64 17.45
CA VAL A 14 31.51 30.94 18.08
C VAL A 14 30.30 30.84 18.99
N GLU A 15 30.35 31.51 20.14
CA GLU A 15 29.20 31.63 21.04
C GLU A 15 28.09 32.46 20.41
N ALA A 16 26.83 32.10 20.66
CA ALA A 16 25.66 32.72 20.04
C ALA A 16 25.53 34.24 20.33
N LYS A 17 26.19 34.75 21.37
CA LYS A 17 26.19 36.15 21.77
C LYS A 17 26.93 37.09 20.80
N TYR A 18 27.77 36.54 19.91
CA TYR A 18 28.57 37.33 18.96
C TYR A 18 27.97 37.37 17.54
N VAL A 19 26.75 36.87 17.34
CA VAL A 19 26.04 36.95 16.05
C VAL A 19 25.75 38.42 15.70
N GLY A 20 26.13 38.86 14.49
CA GLY A 20 26.09 40.25 14.05
C GLY A 20 27.32 41.09 14.41
N GLY A 21 28.33 40.50 15.07
CA GLY A 21 29.63 41.14 15.30
C GLY A 21 30.65 40.84 14.20
N HIS A 22 31.76 41.60 14.19
CA HIS A 22 32.93 41.32 13.36
C HIS A 22 33.95 40.49 14.13
N THR A 23 34.54 39.49 13.47
CA THR A 23 35.65 38.71 14.03
C THR A 23 36.73 38.49 12.98
N THR A 24 37.98 38.41 13.45
CA THR A 24 39.14 38.03 12.65
C THR A 24 39.18 36.51 12.53
N CYS A 25 39.35 36.00 11.30
CA CYS A 25 39.55 34.58 11.06
C CYS A 25 40.94 34.15 11.54
N SER A 26 41.05 33.15 12.44
CA SER A 26 42.36 32.67 12.90
C SER A 26 43.13 31.82 11.88
N ALA A 27 42.48 31.39 10.79
CA ALA A 27 43.13 30.63 9.72
C ALA A 27 43.68 31.52 8.58
N CYS A 28 42.99 32.61 8.22
CA CYS A 28 43.38 33.45 7.09
C CYS A 28 43.62 34.93 7.42
N GLY A 29 43.35 35.37 8.66
CA GLY A 29 43.58 36.74 9.12
C GLY A 29 42.58 37.80 8.63
N ASN A 30 41.60 37.42 7.81
CA ASN A 30 40.59 38.36 7.31
C ASN A 30 39.45 38.57 8.31
N ASP A 31 38.98 39.82 8.41
CA ASP A 31 37.80 40.21 9.18
C ASP A 31 36.52 39.90 8.40
N PHE A 32 35.55 39.28 9.06
CA PHE A 32 34.23 39.01 8.49
C PHE A 32 33.12 39.13 9.54
N GLU A 33 31.89 39.35 9.06
CA GLU A 33 30.70 39.46 9.90
C GLU A 33 30.16 38.07 10.25
N ILE A 34 29.88 37.82 11.54
CA ILE A 34 29.34 36.57 12.03
C ILE A 34 27.84 36.51 11.71
N LYS A 35 27.49 35.97 10.54
CA LYS A 35 26.10 35.72 10.14
C LYS A 35 25.63 34.35 10.63
N ASN A 36 24.38 34.27 11.07
CA ASN A 36 23.81 32.97 11.46
C ASN A 36 23.44 32.17 10.19
N PRO A 37 24.08 31.01 9.96
CA PRO A 37 23.85 30.22 8.74
C PRO A 37 22.44 29.63 8.68
N ASN A 38 21.66 29.65 9.77
CA ASN A 38 20.29 29.16 9.81
C ASN A 38 19.24 30.23 9.46
N LEU A 39 19.65 31.49 9.28
CA LEU A 39 18.78 32.58 8.91
C LEU A 39 18.96 32.95 7.43
N THR A 40 17.88 33.37 6.81
CA THR A 40 17.83 33.97 5.46
C THR A 40 16.84 35.13 5.49
N GLU A 41 17.00 36.08 4.59
CA GLU A 41 16.07 37.20 4.43
C GLU A 41 14.86 36.78 3.59
N CYS A 42 13.67 37.15 4.04
CA CYS A 42 12.43 36.89 3.29
C CYS A 42 12.41 37.73 2.00
N PRO A 43 12.07 37.16 0.82
CA PRO A 43 12.04 37.90 -0.45
C PRO A 43 10.97 38.98 -0.51
N ASP A 44 9.88 38.83 0.25
CA ASP A 44 8.74 39.76 0.21
C ASP A 44 8.87 40.94 1.19
N CYS A 45 9.44 40.70 2.38
CA CYS A 45 9.49 41.71 3.46
C CYS A 45 10.88 41.98 4.04
N PHE A 46 11.92 41.28 3.56
CA PHE A 46 13.32 41.44 3.99
C PHE A 46 13.60 41.16 5.48
N ALA A 47 12.63 40.65 6.22
CA ALA A 47 12.85 40.22 7.59
C ALA A 47 13.77 39.00 7.65
N SER A 48 14.61 38.92 8.69
CA SER A 48 15.45 37.76 8.95
C SER A 48 14.61 36.62 9.53
N ILE A 49 14.53 35.51 8.78
CA ILE A 49 13.68 34.37 9.09
C ILE A 49 14.50 33.08 9.06
N SER A 50 13.95 32.01 9.65
CA SER A 50 14.60 30.70 9.57
C SER A 50 14.59 30.17 8.13
N ARG A 51 15.71 29.60 7.68
CA ARG A 51 15.84 28.87 6.41
C ARG A 51 14.83 27.73 6.21
N ARG A 52 14.22 27.25 7.30
CA ARG A 52 13.25 26.14 7.30
C ARG A 52 11.80 26.61 7.46
N ALA A 53 11.56 27.93 7.54
CA ALA A 53 10.21 28.45 7.70
C ALA A 53 9.40 28.21 6.42
N LEU A 54 8.27 27.49 6.52
CA LEU A 54 7.32 27.35 5.40
C LEU A 54 6.57 28.65 5.11
N PHE A 55 6.35 29.46 6.14
CA PHE A 55 5.64 30.73 6.07
C PHE A 55 6.42 31.80 6.83
N CYS A 56 6.48 33.02 6.29
CA CYS A 56 7.14 34.13 6.95
C CYS A 56 6.28 34.64 8.12
N PRO A 57 6.79 34.69 9.38
CA PRO A 57 6.04 35.19 10.53
C PRO A 57 5.80 36.70 10.51
N HIS A 58 6.53 37.46 9.68
CA HIS A 58 6.39 38.91 9.58
C HIS A 58 5.35 39.36 8.56
N CYS A 59 5.27 38.72 7.38
CA CYS A 59 4.37 39.14 6.30
C CYS A 59 3.39 38.06 5.83
N GLY A 60 3.51 36.81 6.29
CA GLY A 60 2.62 35.71 5.90
C GLY A 60 2.91 35.09 4.52
N ALA A 61 3.95 35.53 3.80
CA ALA A 61 4.32 34.96 2.51
C ALA A 61 4.71 33.47 2.64
N GLY A 62 4.26 32.65 1.69
CA GLY A 62 4.59 31.23 1.61
C GLY A 62 5.96 31.02 0.93
N LEU A 63 6.89 30.42 1.65
CA LEU A 63 8.27 30.23 1.21
C LEU A 63 8.43 28.81 0.69
N LYS A 64 8.29 28.61 -0.62
CA LYS A 64 8.58 27.32 -1.24
C LYS A 64 10.10 27.09 -1.22
N MET A 65 10.52 26.00 -0.57
CA MET A 65 11.92 25.60 -0.41
C MET A 65 12.60 25.42 -1.78
N SER A 66 13.36 26.41 -2.25
CA SER A 66 14.17 26.29 -3.45
C SER A 66 15.48 25.56 -3.13
N SER A 67 15.48 24.25 -3.37
CA SER A 67 16.58 23.41 -3.83
C SER A 67 18.01 23.97 -3.70
N PHE A 68 18.78 23.44 -2.74
CA PHE A 68 20.23 23.23 -2.90
C PHE A 68 20.61 21.85 -2.36
N ALA A 69 21.20 21.07 -3.26
CA ALA A 69 22.02 19.85 -3.12
C ALA A 69 22.27 19.34 -1.70
N SER A 70 22.07 18.07 -1.40
CA SER A 70 22.27 16.86 -2.20
C SER A 70 21.22 15.86 -1.74
N ALA A 71 20.82 14.93 -2.61
CA ALA A 71 20.04 13.78 -2.14
C ALA A 71 20.77 13.16 -0.95
N PRO A 72 20.23 13.17 0.29
CA PRO A 72 20.39 11.97 1.08
C PRO A 72 19.57 10.94 0.30
N SER A 73 20.26 9.89 -0.10
CA SER A 73 19.75 8.56 -0.41
C SER A 73 18.27 8.46 -0.15
N ALA A 74 17.51 8.10 -1.20
CA ALA A 74 16.20 7.50 -1.10
C ALA A 74 15.99 7.01 0.33
N VAL A 75 15.25 7.77 1.14
CA VAL A 75 14.68 7.20 2.34
C VAL A 75 13.83 6.12 1.70
N PRO A 76 14.19 4.82 1.83
CA PRO A 76 13.21 3.82 1.51
C PRO A 76 12.07 4.24 2.41
N ALA A 77 10.89 4.48 1.83
CA ALA A 77 9.71 4.36 2.66
C ALA A 77 9.96 3.10 3.46
N VAL A 78 10.12 3.22 4.77
CA VAL A 78 10.10 2.07 5.67
C VAL A 78 8.63 1.68 5.68
N GLU A 79 8.17 1.23 4.51
CA GLU A 79 7.10 0.32 4.32
C GLU A 79 7.54 -0.84 5.19
N SER A 80 6.88 -0.98 6.33
CA SER A 80 7.10 -2.04 7.28
C SER A 80 7.05 -3.33 6.48
N ASN A 81 8.24 -3.83 6.14
CA ASN A 81 8.45 -5.11 5.50
C ASN A 81 8.36 -6.14 6.62
N GLU A 82 7.21 -6.17 7.30
CA GLU A 82 6.75 -7.42 7.84
C GLU A 82 6.49 -8.28 6.60
N PRO A 83 7.18 -9.43 6.45
CA PRO A 83 6.98 -10.28 5.30
C PRO A 83 5.48 -10.55 5.19
N GLU A 84 4.90 -10.22 4.05
CA GLU A 84 3.47 -10.46 3.82
C GLU A 84 3.24 -11.98 3.85
N GLU A 85 2.88 -12.49 5.02
CA GLU A 85 2.70 -13.91 5.22
C GLU A 85 1.35 -14.32 4.61
N THR A 86 1.41 -15.30 3.71
CA THR A 86 0.22 -15.91 3.12
C THR A 86 -0.40 -16.83 4.15
N LEU A 87 -1.46 -16.37 4.80
CA LEU A 87 -2.16 -17.14 5.84
C LEU A 87 -2.80 -18.40 5.25
N GLN A 88 -3.50 -18.25 4.12
CA GLN A 88 -4.27 -19.35 3.55
C GLN A 88 -4.46 -19.20 2.04
N THR A 89 -4.15 -20.27 1.30
CA THR A 89 -4.50 -20.42 -0.12
C THR A 89 -5.64 -21.41 -0.26
N CYS A 90 -6.74 -20.95 -0.85
CA CYS A 90 -7.91 -21.76 -1.11
C CYS A 90 -8.11 -21.90 -2.62
N HIS A 91 -8.53 -23.08 -3.04
CA HIS A 91 -9.00 -23.34 -4.40
C HIS A 91 -10.49 -23.62 -4.37
N PRO A 92 -11.24 -23.32 -5.44
CA PRO A 92 -12.63 -23.70 -5.52
C PRO A 92 -12.75 -25.23 -5.45
N ALA A 93 -13.59 -25.73 -4.56
CA ALA A 93 -13.85 -27.15 -4.47
C ALA A 93 -14.58 -27.62 -5.74
N ALA A 94 -14.06 -28.67 -6.37
CA ALA A 94 -14.73 -29.32 -7.50
C ALA A 94 -16.17 -29.75 -7.16
N LEU A 95 -16.42 -30.05 -5.89
CA LEU A 95 -17.74 -30.43 -5.38
C LEU A 95 -18.79 -29.34 -5.56
N ASN A 96 -18.40 -28.06 -5.58
CA ASN A 96 -19.32 -26.97 -5.85
C ASN A 96 -19.88 -27.02 -7.28
N TYR A 97 -19.15 -27.62 -8.21
CA TYR A 97 -19.56 -27.81 -9.60
C TYR A 97 -20.19 -29.19 -9.85
N LEU A 98 -20.55 -29.96 -8.82
CA LEU A 98 -21.15 -31.29 -8.99
C LEU A 98 -22.41 -31.26 -9.85
N ALA A 99 -23.27 -30.25 -9.68
CA ALA A 99 -24.46 -30.11 -10.51
C ALA A 99 -24.11 -29.95 -12.00
N ASP A 100 -23.14 -29.09 -12.31
CA ASP A 100 -22.65 -28.88 -13.69
C ASP A 100 -21.98 -30.14 -14.24
N ILE A 101 -21.26 -30.90 -13.41
CA ILE A 101 -20.65 -32.18 -13.78
C ILE A 101 -21.72 -33.23 -14.08
N ILE A 102 -22.76 -33.34 -13.25
CA ILE A 102 -23.87 -34.29 -13.46
C ILE A 102 -24.63 -33.95 -14.76
N VAL A 103 -24.96 -32.67 -14.95
CA VAL A 103 -25.59 -32.18 -16.20
C VAL A 103 -24.68 -32.45 -17.40
N GLY A 104 -23.39 -32.19 -17.25
CA GLY A 104 -22.37 -32.50 -18.25
C GLY A 104 -22.39 -33.97 -18.63
N ILE A 105 -22.37 -34.88 -17.66
CA ILE A 105 -22.41 -36.34 -17.87
C ILE A 105 -23.69 -36.78 -18.60
N ILE A 106 -24.84 -36.25 -18.20
CA ILE A 106 -26.14 -36.57 -18.81
C ILE A 106 -26.20 -36.09 -20.27
N LEU A 107 -25.58 -34.96 -20.60
CA LEU A 107 -25.52 -34.41 -21.96
C LEU A 107 -24.39 -34.98 -22.83
N ILE A 108 -23.52 -35.87 -22.32
CA ILE A 108 -22.46 -36.53 -23.12
C ILE A 108 -23.02 -37.20 -24.40
N PRO A 109 -24.10 -38.03 -24.35
CA PRO A 109 -24.61 -38.69 -25.54
C PRO A 109 -25.22 -37.73 -26.57
N VAL A 110 -25.53 -36.50 -26.17
CA VAL A 110 -26.02 -35.45 -27.07
C VAL A 110 -24.82 -34.68 -27.61
N PHE A 111 -24.26 -35.19 -28.72
CA PHE A 111 -23.33 -34.43 -29.55
C PHE A 111 -21.99 -34.04 -28.88
N LEU A 112 -21.54 -34.78 -27.86
CA LEU A 112 -20.33 -34.48 -27.06
C LEU A 112 -20.34 -33.12 -26.35
N ILE A 113 -21.49 -32.44 -26.30
CA ILE A 113 -21.65 -31.14 -25.61
C ILE A 113 -21.32 -31.29 -24.13
N GLY A 114 -21.67 -32.44 -23.53
CA GLY A 114 -21.30 -32.78 -22.17
C GLY A 114 -19.80 -32.77 -21.88
N VAL A 115 -18.98 -33.20 -22.84
CA VAL A 115 -17.51 -33.17 -22.72
C VAL A 115 -17.01 -31.72 -22.67
N PHE A 116 -17.56 -30.83 -23.50
CA PHE A 116 -17.18 -29.42 -23.51
C PHE A 116 -17.52 -28.72 -22.17
N ILE A 117 -18.66 -29.06 -21.57
CA ILE A 117 -19.06 -28.57 -20.25
C ILE A 117 -18.08 -29.06 -19.18
N LEU A 118 -17.78 -30.36 -19.15
CA LEU A 118 -16.84 -30.96 -18.19
C LEU A 118 -15.45 -30.33 -18.28
N VAL A 119 -14.92 -30.13 -19.50
CA VAL A 119 -13.63 -29.47 -19.72
C VAL A 119 -13.67 -28.02 -19.25
N SER A 120 -14.76 -27.29 -19.52
CA SER A 120 -14.90 -25.90 -19.09
C SER A 120 -14.91 -25.77 -17.56
N VAL A 121 -15.62 -26.67 -16.86
CA VAL A 121 -15.64 -26.71 -15.39
C VAL A 121 -14.26 -27.04 -14.84
N TRP A 122 -13.58 -28.04 -15.41
CA TRP A 122 -12.23 -28.42 -15.00
C TRP A 122 -11.24 -27.25 -15.10
N ILE A 123 -11.27 -26.53 -16.22
CA ILE A 123 -10.42 -25.36 -16.46
C ILE A 123 -10.69 -24.26 -15.44
N LYS A 124 -11.96 -24.00 -15.10
CA LYS A 124 -12.32 -22.99 -14.09
C LYS A 124 -11.77 -23.34 -12.71
N ILE A 125 -11.88 -24.60 -12.30
CA ILE A 125 -11.39 -25.07 -10.99
C ILE A 125 -9.86 -24.92 -10.92
N CYS A 126 -9.14 -25.36 -11.96
CA CYS A 126 -7.68 -25.31 -11.96
C CYS A 126 -7.10 -23.89 -12.10
N ARG A 127 -7.86 -22.93 -12.65
CA ARG A 127 -7.36 -21.57 -12.92
C ARG A 127 -7.83 -20.50 -11.96
N THR A 128 -8.69 -20.85 -11.01
CA THR A 128 -9.14 -19.92 -9.98
C THR A 128 -8.40 -20.22 -8.70
N SER A 129 -7.72 -19.22 -8.15
CA SER A 129 -7.01 -19.32 -6.87
C SER A 129 -7.41 -18.14 -5.99
N TYR A 130 -7.70 -18.44 -4.73
CA TYR A 130 -8.00 -17.47 -3.69
C TYR A 130 -6.85 -17.46 -2.70
N THR A 131 -6.21 -16.31 -2.52
CA THR A 131 -5.08 -16.15 -1.60
C THR A 131 -5.41 -15.09 -0.57
N ILE A 132 -5.41 -15.47 0.70
CA ILE A 132 -5.66 -14.57 1.83
C ILE A 132 -4.32 -14.29 2.50
N THR A 133 -3.94 -13.02 2.57
CA THR A 133 -2.76 -12.55 3.30
C THR A 133 -3.18 -11.74 4.53
N ASN A 134 -2.21 -11.36 5.37
CA ASN A 134 -2.45 -10.48 6.51
C ASN A 134 -2.84 -9.03 6.13
N ARG A 135 -2.65 -8.62 4.86
CA ARG A 135 -2.85 -7.23 4.42
C ARG A 135 -3.94 -7.09 3.37
N ARG A 136 -4.07 -8.09 2.50
CA ARG A 136 -4.98 -8.07 1.36
C ARG A 136 -5.50 -9.46 1.04
N ILE A 137 -6.61 -9.46 0.31
CA ILE A 137 -7.22 -10.66 -0.24
C ILE A 137 -7.06 -10.57 -1.75
N ILE A 138 -6.42 -11.59 -2.32
CA ILE A 138 -6.07 -11.66 -3.73
C ILE A 138 -6.86 -12.78 -4.38
N ILE A 139 -7.57 -12.45 -5.44
CA ILE A 139 -8.39 -13.40 -6.19
C ILE A 139 -7.92 -13.38 -7.63
N THR A 140 -7.38 -14.51 -8.07
CA THR A 140 -6.85 -14.67 -9.42
C THR A 140 -7.74 -15.63 -10.19
N SER A 141 -8.28 -15.16 -11.31
CA SER A 141 -9.14 -15.96 -12.19
C SER A 141 -8.84 -15.69 -13.65
N GLY A 142 -9.02 -16.71 -14.51
CA GLY A 142 -9.02 -16.50 -15.96
C GLY A 142 -8.48 -17.66 -16.79
N TRP A 143 -9.03 -17.81 -17.99
CA TRP A 143 -8.66 -18.89 -18.91
C TRP A 143 -7.48 -18.51 -19.81
N LEU A 144 -7.66 -17.46 -20.61
CA LEU A 144 -6.67 -16.97 -21.58
C LEU A 144 -6.01 -15.66 -21.13
N SER A 145 -6.83 -14.77 -20.56
CA SER A 145 -6.37 -13.58 -19.84
C SER A 145 -6.35 -13.90 -18.35
N LYS A 146 -5.33 -13.43 -17.63
CA LYS A 146 -5.30 -13.47 -16.16
C LYS A 146 -5.89 -12.19 -15.62
N GLU A 147 -6.92 -12.31 -14.82
CA GLU A 147 -7.52 -11.21 -14.08
C GLU A 147 -7.18 -11.41 -12.59
N GLN A 148 -6.73 -10.33 -11.95
CA GLN A 148 -6.33 -10.34 -10.54
C GLN A 148 -7.03 -9.18 -9.85
N HIS A 149 -7.83 -9.50 -8.85
CA HIS A 149 -8.50 -8.53 -8.01
C HIS A 149 -7.87 -8.56 -6.63
N GLU A 150 -7.52 -7.39 -6.12
CA GLU A 150 -6.92 -7.23 -4.80
C GLU A 150 -7.76 -6.26 -3.98
N ILE A 151 -8.12 -6.67 -2.76
CA ILE A 151 -8.77 -5.83 -1.78
C ILE A 151 -7.90 -5.77 -0.54
N TRP A 152 -7.61 -4.56 -0.09
CA TRP A 152 -6.93 -4.34 1.17
C TRP A 152 -7.89 -4.58 2.34
N ILE A 153 -7.44 -5.28 3.37
CA ILE A 153 -8.28 -5.62 4.53
C ILE A 153 -8.76 -4.35 5.24
N LYS A 154 -7.93 -3.30 5.28
CA LYS A 154 -8.31 -1.98 5.81
C LYS A 154 -9.52 -1.32 5.12
N ASP A 155 -9.76 -1.63 3.85
CA ASP A 155 -10.81 -1.01 3.04
C ASP A 155 -12.09 -1.87 3.01
N MET A 156 -12.06 -3.01 3.70
CA MET A 156 -13.16 -3.96 3.78
C MET A 156 -14.25 -3.50 4.74
N ARG A 157 -15.51 -3.58 4.30
CA ARG A 157 -16.67 -3.24 5.12
C ARG A 157 -17.25 -4.44 5.86
N GLY A 158 -17.17 -5.63 5.28
CA GLY A 158 -17.62 -6.87 5.91
C GLY A 158 -17.59 -8.06 4.96
N ALA A 159 -17.50 -9.25 5.55
CA ALA A 159 -17.66 -10.52 4.86
C ALA A 159 -19.07 -11.05 5.09
N SER A 160 -19.66 -11.61 4.04
CA SER A 160 -20.92 -12.35 4.13
C SER A 160 -20.73 -13.72 3.49
N MET A 161 -21.36 -14.73 4.07
CA MET A 161 -21.35 -16.08 3.52
C MET A 161 -22.74 -16.42 3.00
N SER A 162 -22.80 -17.07 1.85
CA SER A 162 -24.01 -17.68 1.32
C SER A 162 -23.77 -19.17 1.09
N GLN A 163 -24.70 -19.99 1.58
CA GLN A 163 -24.58 -21.44 1.52
C GLN A 163 -25.96 -22.07 1.32
N GLY A 164 -26.09 -22.85 0.25
CA GLY A 164 -27.27 -23.67 -0.02
C GLY A 164 -27.33 -24.92 0.86
N MET A 165 -28.46 -25.63 0.82
CA MET A 165 -28.68 -26.83 1.63
C MET A 165 -27.66 -27.95 1.33
N LEU A 166 -27.40 -28.24 0.06
CA LEU A 166 -26.42 -29.25 -0.34
C LEU A 166 -24.99 -28.81 -0.01
N GLN A 167 -24.66 -27.54 -0.26
CA GLN A 167 -23.38 -26.95 0.10
C GLN A 167 -23.10 -27.07 1.61
N ARG A 168 -24.14 -26.90 2.45
CA ARG A 168 -24.06 -27.11 3.91
C ARG A 168 -23.76 -28.54 4.30
N LEU A 169 -24.34 -29.52 3.60
CA LEU A 169 -24.06 -30.93 3.84
C LEU A 169 -22.61 -31.30 3.50
N PHE A 170 -22.04 -30.69 2.45
CA PHE A 170 -20.67 -30.92 2.02
C PHE A 170 -19.64 -29.98 2.67
N GLY A 171 -20.05 -29.07 3.57
CA GLY A 171 -19.15 -28.10 4.21
C GLY A 171 -18.58 -27.04 3.26
N LEU A 172 -19.24 -26.80 2.13
CA LEU A 172 -18.83 -25.85 1.10
C LEU A 172 -19.68 -24.59 1.18
N GLY A 173 -19.20 -23.44 0.75
CA GLY A 173 -20.04 -22.27 0.57
C GLY A 173 -19.36 -21.17 -0.21
N ASN A 174 -20.08 -20.08 -0.42
CA ASN A 174 -19.55 -18.91 -1.10
C ASN A 174 -19.34 -17.79 -0.09
N VAL A 175 -18.23 -17.08 -0.21
CA VAL A 175 -17.87 -15.95 0.66
C VAL A 175 -17.80 -14.69 -0.19
N ALA A 176 -18.62 -13.69 0.15
CA ALA A 176 -18.71 -12.40 -0.52
C ALA A 176 -18.10 -11.31 0.36
N ILE A 177 -17.17 -10.54 -0.21
CA ILE A 177 -16.47 -9.45 0.46
C ILE A 177 -16.94 -8.12 -0.13
N GLY A 178 -17.41 -7.23 0.74
CA GLY A 178 -17.77 -5.85 0.38
C GLY A 178 -16.71 -4.85 0.86
N THR A 179 -16.46 -3.81 0.09
CA THR A 179 -15.54 -2.72 0.47
C THR A 179 -16.30 -1.43 0.77
N ALA A 180 -15.58 -0.42 1.25
CA ALA A 180 -16.11 0.92 1.44
C ALA A 180 -16.25 1.72 0.13
N ALA A 181 -15.56 1.31 -0.95
CA ALA A 181 -15.47 2.07 -2.20
C ALA A 181 -16.72 1.91 -3.07
N THR A 182 -17.31 0.71 -3.10
CA THR A 182 -18.56 0.45 -3.81
C THR A 182 -19.61 -0.11 -2.85
N GLY A 183 -20.87 0.30 -3.01
CA GLY A 183 -21.98 -0.13 -2.14
C GLY A 183 -22.41 -1.59 -2.32
N GLY A 184 -21.56 -2.46 -2.88
CA GLY A 184 -21.86 -3.83 -3.28
C GLY A 184 -20.76 -4.84 -2.94
N THR A 185 -20.97 -6.10 -3.33
CA THR A 185 -19.94 -7.14 -3.25
C THR A 185 -18.90 -6.90 -4.34
N GLU A 186 -17.65 -6.62 -3.95
CA GLU A 186 -16.57 -6.41 -4.93
C GLU A 186 -15.97 -7.71 -5.39
N ILE A 187 -15.82 -8.69 -4.50
CA ILE A 187 -15.34 -10.02 -4.89
C ILE A 187 -16.10 -11.12 -4.15
N MET A 188 -16.34 -12.21 -4.86
CA MET A 188 -17.00 -13.41 -4.37
C MET A 188 -16.09 -14.62 -4.58
N MET A 189 -15.74 -15.30 -3.48
CA MET A 189 -15.10 -16.61 -3.51
C MET A 189 -16.19 -17.68 -3.62
N ILE A 190 -16.09 -18.52 -4.64
CA ILE A 190 -17.09 -19.52 -4.98
C ILE A 190 -16.61 -20.91 -4.56
N GLY A 191 -17.46 -21.64 -3.84
CA GLY A 191 -17.26 -23.05 -3.54
C GLY A 191 -16.06 -23.34 -2.63
N VAL A 192 -15.85 -22.51 -1.60
CA VAL A 192 -14.75 -22.70 -0.66
C VAL A 192 -15.15 -23.67 0.45
N ALA A 193 -14.22 -24.52 0.88
CA ALA A 193 -14.41 -25.40 2.03
C ALA A 193 -14.31 -24.59 3.33
N GLY A 194 -15.18 -24.89 4.30
CA GLY A 194 -15.19 -24.17 5.58
C GLY A 194 -15.44 -22.67 5.45
N PRO A 195 -16.52 -22.23 4.76
CA PRO A 195 -16.76 -20.81 4.49
C PRO A 195 -16.90 -19.97 5.77
N GLN A 196 -17.37 -20.57 6.87
CA GLN A 196 -17.48 -19.92 8.18
C GLN A 196 -16.11 -19.56 8.75
N GLU A 197 -15.15 -20.49 8.71
CA GLU A 197 -13.78 -20.29 9.21
C GLU A 197 -13.08 -19.15 8.44
N ILE A 198 -13.32 -19.05 7.14
CA ILE A 198 -12.76 -17.99 6.30
C ILE A 198 -13.36 -16.63 6.65
N VAL A 199 -14.67 -16.57 6.90
CA VAL A 199 -15.33 -15.34 7.34
C VAL A 199 -14.79 -14.90 8.70
N ASP A 200 -14.66 -15.83 9.64
CA ASP A 200 -14.14 -15.55 10.98
C ASP A 200 -12.67 -15.12 10.94
N LEU A 201 -11.84 -15.78 10.11
CA LEU A 201 -10.45 -15.41 9.84
C LEU A 201 -10.37 -13.98 9.29
N VAL A 202 -11.11 -13.67 8.23
CA VAL A 202 -11.07 -12.35 7.59
C VAL A 202 -11.58 -11.27 8.55
N ASN A 203 -12.61 -11.55 9.34
CA ASN A 203 -13.12 -10.63 10.35
C ASN A 203 -12.12 -10.42 11.51
N SER A 204 -11.28 -11.40 11.84
CA SER A 204 -10.24 -11.27 12.87
C SER A 204 -9.05 -10.40 12.45
N LEU A 205 -8.85 -10.20 11.14
CA LEU A 205 -7.78 -9.38 10.56
C LEU A 205 -8.14 -7.91 10.39
N ARG A 206 -9.41 -7.57 10.62
CA ARG A 206 -9.94 -6.20 10.56
C ARG A 206 -9.70 -5.46 11.85
#